data_AF-A0A930EFC5-F1
#
_entry.id   AF-A0A930EFC5-F1
#
_cell.length_a   1.000
_cell.length_b   1.000
_cell.length_c   1.000
_cell.angle_alpha   90.00
_cell.angle_beta   90.00
_cell.angle_gamma   90.00
#
_symmetry.space_group_name_H-M   'P 1'
#
loop_
_entity.id
_entity.type
_entity.pdbx_description
1 polymer ?
#
loop_
_entity_poly.entity_id
_entity_poly.type
_entity_poly.pdbx_seq_one_letter_code
_entity_poly.pdbx_strand_id
1 'polypeptide(L)' 'PRVIEQTIKKKLPKGFQRAEKLEECGFVDIICERESQRRLIAKLLKHHVKIGAKYE' A
#
# COMPACT_ATOMS: atom_id res chain seq x y z
N PRO A 1 5.74 -15.17 -5.07
CA PRO A 1 4.63 -15.50 -6.01
C PRO A 1 4.78 -16.87 -6.73
N ARG A 2 5.13 -17.93 -5.98
CA ARG A 2 5.42 -19.27 -6.53
C ARG A 2 4.20 -19.94 -7.15
N VAL A 3 3.05 -19.86 -6.47
CA VAL A 3 1.81 -20.50 -6.94
C VAL A 3 1.36 -19.91 -8.28
N ILE A 4 1.42 -18.59 -8.44
CA ILE A 4 1.01 -17.90 -9.67
C ILE A 4 1.86 -18.36 -10.87
N GLU A 5 3.19 -18.40 -10.74
CA GLU A 5 4.08 -18.91 -11.79
C GLU A 5 3.77 -20.36 -12.18
N GLN A 6 3.49 -21.21 -11.18
CA GLN A 6 3.15 -22.61 -11.39
C GLN A 6 1.81 -22.76 -12.13
N THR A 7 0.82 -21.93 -11.79
CA THR A 7 -0.50 -21.93 -12.44
C THR A 7 -0.42 -21.45 -13.89
N ILE A 8 0.28 -20.35 -14.17
CA ILE A 8 0.35 -19.76 -15.52
C ILE A 8 1.49 -20.32 -16.39
N LYS A 9 2.37 -21.14 -15.80
CA LYS A 9 3.56 -21.76 -16.42
C LYS A 9 4.50 -20.76 -17.10
N LYS A 10 4.62 -19.56 -16.53
CA LYS A 10 5.50 -18.49 -17.02
C LYS A 10 6.20 -17.81 -15.84
N LYS A 11 7.38 -17.26 -16.10
CA LYS A 11 8.09 -16.40 -15.14
C LYS A 11 7.35 -15.09 -14.97
N LEU A 12 7.24 -14.63 -13.73
CA LEU A 12 6.64 -13.34 -13.44
C LEU A 12 7.61 -12.20 -13.74
N PRO A 13 7.10 -11.02 -14.13
CA PRO A 13 7.92 -9.84 -14.33
C PRO A 13 8.76 -9.51 -13.10
N LYS A 14 9.95 -8.93 -13.33
CA LYS A 14 10.74 -8.38 -12.23
C LYS A 14 9.92 -7.30 -11.51
N GLY A 15 9.92 -7.35 -10.18
CA GLY A 15 9.14 -6.40 -9.39
C GLY A 15 7.64 -6.73 -9.28
N PHE A 16 7.18 -7.89 -9.77
CA PHE A 16 5.80 -8.33 -9.54
C PHE A 16 5.46 -8.32 -8.05
N GLN A 17 4.33 -7.73 -7.68
CA GLN A 17 3.86 -7.51 -6.31
C GLN A 17 4.79 -6.67 -5.41
N ARG A 18 5.73 -5.92 -5.99
CA ARG A 18 6.44 -4.87 -5.25
C ARG A 18 5.56 -3.63 -5.11
N ALA A 19 5.83 -2.82 -4.09
CA ALA A 19 5.03 -1.65 -3.77
C ALA A 19 4.95 -0.69 -4.96
N GLU A 20 6.07 -0.49 -5.66
CA GLU A 20 6.21 0.37 -6.84
C GLU A 20 5.30 -0.09 -7.98
N LYS A 21 5.27 -1.40 -8.26
CA LYS A 21 4.39 -1.96 -9.29
C LYS A 21 2.91 -1.85 -8.91
N LEU A 22 2.59 -1.97 -7.62
CA LEU A 22 1.23 -1.84 -7.11
C LEU A 22 0.75 -0.38 -7.13
N GLU A 23 1.64 0.57 -6.87
CA GLU A 23 1.38 2.02 -7.00
C GLU A 23 1.12 2.39 -8.46
N GLU A 24 1.97 1.94 -9.39
CA GLU A 24 1.74 2.11 -10.84
C GLU A 24 0.39 1.55 -11.32
N CYS A 25 -0.07 0.45 -10.70
CA CYS A 25 -1.37 -0.16 -11.00
C CYS A 25 -2.55 0.49 -10.28
N GLY A 26 -2.32 1.49 -9.42
CA GLY A 26 -3.36 2.17 -8.64
C GLY A 26 -3.91 1.38 -7.44
N PHE A 27 -3.24 0.30 -7.02
CA PHE A 27 -3.62 -0.47 -5.84
C PHE A 27 -3.03 0.08 -4.54
N VAL A 28 -1.95 0.85 -4.64
CA VAL A 28 -1.31 1.53 -3.51
C VAL A 28 -1.32 3.02 -3.82
N ASP A 29 -1.83 3.84 -2.91
CA ASP A 29 -1.89 5.28 -3.12
C ASP A 29 -0.54 5.99 -2.90
N ILE A 30 0.24 5.53 -1.91
CA ILE A 30 1.49 6.17 -1.49
C ILE A 30 2.47 5.13 -0.94
N ILE A 31 3.69 5.12 -1.45
CA ILE A 31 4.85 4.48 -0.82
C ILE A 31 5.58 5.50 0.07
N CYS A 32 5.90 5.13 1.31
CA CYS A 32 6.59 6.04 2.23
C CYS A 32 7.76 5.38 2.97
N GLU A 33 8.80 6.17 3.22
CA GLU A 33 9.91 5.78 4.07
C GLU A 33 9.46 5.53 5.51
N ARG A 34 10.09 4.55 6.16
CA ARG A 34 9.70 4.08 7.50
C ARG A 34 9.67 5.21 8.53
N GLU A 35 10.64 6.12 8.48
CA GLU A 35 10.74 7.26 9.41
C GLU A 35 9.59 8.27 9.26
N SER A 36 9.05 8.40 8.04
CA SER A 36 7.95 9.31 7.73
C SER A 36 6.56 8.71 8.01
N GLN A 37 6.47 7.39 8.17
CA GLN A 37 5.21 6.67 8.27
C GLN A 37 4.32 7.15 9.43
N ARG A 38 4.89 7.40 10.62
CA ARG A 38 4.11 7.89 11.78
C ARG A 38 3.42 9.21 11.47
N ARG A 39 4.14 10.13 10.83
CA ARG A 39 3.62 11.45 10.46
C ARG A 39 2.53 11.33 9.39
N LEU A 40 2.75 10.49 8.39
CA LEU A 40 1.80 10.26 7.30
C LEU A 40 0.48 9.69 7.84
N ILE A 41 0.54 8.65 8.68
CA ILE A 41 -0.65 8.03 9.29
C ILE A 41 -1.42 9.06 10.12
N ALA A 42 -0.74 9.85 10.97
CA ALA A 42 -1.40 10.88 11.77
C ALA A 42 -2.13 11.91 10.90
N LYS A 43 -1.53 12.32 9.77
CA LYS A 43 -2.16 13.22 8.79
C LYS A 43 -3.40 12.57 8.16
N LEU A 44 -3.29 11.32 7.69
CA LEU A 44 -4.41 10.60 7.09
C LEU A 44 -5.57 10.45 8.08
N LEU A 45 -5.30 10.05 9.31
CA LEU A 45 -6.31 9.97 10.36
C LEU A 45 -7.00 11.31 10.56
N LYS A 46 -6.24 12.42 10.70
CA LYS A 46 -6.80 13.76 10.85
C LYS A 46 -7.76 14.13 9.71
N HIS A 47 -7.46 13.74 8.47
CA HIS A 47 -8.35 13.98 7.33
C HIS A 47 -9.61 13.11 7.33
N HIS A 48 -9.56 11.94 7.96
CA HIS A 48 -10.67 10.97 7.99
C HIS A 48 -11.45 10.96 9.31
N VAL A 49 -11.06 11.78 10.29
CA VAL A 49 -11.86 11.99 11.51
C VAL A 49 -13.22 12.54 11.11
N LYS A 50 -14.28 11.82 11.47
CA LYS A 50 -15.65 12.34 11.40
C LYS A 50 -15.79 13.46 12.43
N ILE A 51 -16.28 14.62 12.00
CA ILE A 51 -16.61 15.72 12.90
C ILE A 51 -17.58 15.20 13.96
N GLY A 52 -17.18 15.24 15.24
CA GLY A 52 -18.01 14.80 16.38
C GLY A 52 -17.75 13.39 16.90
N ALA A 53 -16.79 12.63 16.34
CA ALA A 53 -16.37 11.36 16.92
C ALA A 53 -15.67 11.60 18.27
N LYS A 54 -16.34 11.25 19.38
CA LYS A 54 -15.71 11.18 20.70
C LYS A 54 -14.96 9.85 20.81
N TYR A 55 -13.70 9.91 21.20
CA TYR A 55 -12.95 8.75 21.64
C TYR A 55 -13.16 8.67 23.15
N GLU A 56 -14.05 7.76 23.58
CA GLU A 56 -14.15 7.34 24.99
C GLU A 56 -12.99 6.40 25.35
#